data_AF-A0A2E0FG42-F1
#
_entry.id   AF-A0A2E0FG42-F1
#
_cell.length_a   1.000
_cell.length_b   1.000
_cell.length_c   1.000
_cell.angle_alpha   90.00
_cell.angle_beta   90.00
_cell.angle_gamma   90.00
#
_symmetry.space_group_name_H-M   'P 1'
#
loop_
_entity.id
_entity.type
_entity.pdbx_description
1 polymer ?
#
loop_
_entity_poly.entity_id
_entity_poly.type
_entity_poly.pdbx_seq_one_letter_code
_entity_poly.pdbx_strand_id
1 'polypeptide(L)'
;MPYLSDEQKSKLDDAIIDLTTTLTESDVSVPGGLNYIISQIVDRVVVKHGESYSIYNTLLGSVEAAKLEIYRRLIAPYEDTKIKENGDVFAKKPKKAKKGQQKLPRS
;
A
#
# COMPACT_ATOMS: atom_id res chain seq x y z
N MET A 1 3.84 -4.45 -7.38
CA MET A 1 4.40 -3.19 -7.90
C MET A 1 4.46 -3.25 -9.43
N PRO A 2 4.19 -2.16 -10.16
CA PRO A 2 4.04 -2.18 -11.63
C PRO A 2 5.34 -2.50 -12.38
N TYR A 3 6.49 -2.37 -11.73
CA TYR A 3 7.82 -2.61 -12.32
C TYR A 3 8.38 -4.02 -12.07
N LEU A 4 7.66 -4.90 -11.36
CA LEU A 4 8.04 -6.31 -11.23
C LEU A 4 7.45 -7.11 -12.40
N SER A 5 8.27 -7.94 -13.05
CA SER A 5 7.78 -8.94 -14.01
C SER A 5 6.96 -10.01 -13.31
N ASP A 6 6.17 -10.76 -14.07
CA ASP A 6 5.35 -11.84 -13.50
C ASP A 6 6.22 -12.97 -12.94
N GLU A 7 7.38 -13.24 -13.54
CA GLU A 7 8.35 -14.19 -12.98
C GLU A 7 8.91 -13.71 -11.63
N GLN A 8 9.17 -12.41 -11.47
CA GLN A 8 9.61 -11.85 -10.20
C GLN A 8 8.52 -11.92 -9.12
N LYS A 9 7.25 -11.72 -9.50
CA LYS A 9 6.11 -11.86 -8.57
C LYS A 9 5.93 -13.31 -8.14
N SER A 10 5.95 -14.24 -9.09
CA SER A 10 5.77 -15.68 -8.82
C SER A 10 6.80 -16.22 -7.83
N LYS A 11 8.06 -15.74 -7.87
CA LYS A 11 9.10 -16.09 -6.88
C LYS A 11 8.77 -15.68 -5.45
N LEU A 12 7.88 -14.71 -5.26
CA LEU A 12 7.42 -14.20 -3.97
C LEU A 12 6.06 -14.78 -3.58
N ASP A 13 5.19 -15.02 -4.57
CA ASP A 13 3.78 -15.39 -4.36
C ASP A 13 3.64 -16.68 -3.53
N ASP A 14 4.48 -17.68 -3.73
CA ASP A 14 4.45 -18.92 -2.95
C ASP A 14 4.64 -18.65 -1.44
N ALA A 15 5.64 -17.84 -1.08
CA ALA A 15 5.88 -17.47 0.32
C ALA A 15 4.78 -16.56 0.88
N ILE A 16 4.16 -15.74 0.03
CA ILE A 16 3.05 -14.86 0.42
C ILE A 16 1.82 -15.71 0.76
N ILE A 17 1.52 -16.75 -0.02
CA ILE A 17 0.37 -17.63 0.23
C ILE A 17 0.46 -18.21 1.65
N ASP A 18 1.56 -18.87 2.00
CA ASP A 18 1.72 -19.50 3.32
C ASP A 18 1.60 -18.50 4.48
N LEU A 19 2.21 -17.31 4.33
CA LEU A 19 2.13 -16.25 5.33
C LEU A 19 0.69 -15.72 5.47
N THR A 20 -0.01 -15.53 4.36
CA THR A 20 -1.40 -15.03 4.38
C THR A 20 -2.36 -16.05 4.97
N THR A 21 -2.25 -17.33 4.60
CA THR A 21 -3.02 -18.42 5.21
C THR A 21 -2.84 -18.44 6.72
N THR A 22 -1.59 -18.32 7.19
CA THR A 22 -1.30 -18.24 8.64
C THR A 22 -1.99 -17.03 9.28
N LEU A 23 -1.93 -15.85 8.66
CA LEU A 23 -2.57 -14.63 9.18
C LEU A 23 -4.09 -14.67 9.20
N THR A 24 -4.73 -15.45 8.31
CA THR A 24 -6.19 -15.48 8.17
C THR A 24 -6.85 -16.69 8.82
N GLU A 25 -6.11 -17.78 9.04
CA GLU A 25 -6.67 -19.06 9.46
C GLU A 25 -6.13 -19.56 10.83
N SER A 26 -5.23 -18.80 11.47
CA SER A 26 -4.72 -19.11 12.83
C SER A 26 -5.21 -18.13 13.89
N ASP A 27 -4.72 -18.29 15.12
CA ASP A 27 -4.96 -17.39 16.26
C ASP A 27 -4.08 -16.13 16.24
N VAL A 28 -3.19 -16.00 15.25
CA VAL A 28 -2.34 -14.82 15.07
C VAL A 28 -3.18 -13.62 14.63
N SER A 29 -3.20 -12.56 15.43
CA SER A 29 -3.87 -11.31 15.04
C SER A 29 -3.24 -10.71 13.78
N VAL A 30 -4.05 -10.25 12.83
CA VAL A 30 -3.55 -9.61 11.60
C VAL A 30 -2.61 -8.42 11.88
N PRO A 31 -2.91 -7.49 12.81
CA PRO A 31 -2.00 -6.36 13.07
C PRO A 31 -0.65 -6.80 13.66
N GLY A 32 -0.66 -7.72 14.62
CA GLY A 32 0.56 -8.22 15.26
C GLY A 32 1.39 -9.07 14.32
N GLY A 33 0.74 -10.00 13.60
CA GLY A 33 1.39 -10.88 12.64
C GLY A 33 2.00 -10.12 11.47
N LEU A 34 1.29 -9.12 10.90
CA LEU A 34 1.84 -8.30 9.82
C LEU A 34 3.06 -7.49 10.28
N ASN A 35 2.99 -6.90 11.47
CA ASN A 35 4.14 -6.18 12.04
C ASN A 35 5.35 -7.12 12.23
N TYR A 36 5.12 -8.32 12.78
CA TYR A 36 6.15 -9.33 12.97
C TYR A 36 6.78 -9.75 11.64
N ILE A 37 5.98 -10.04 10.61
CA ILE A 37 6.47 -10.44 9.28
C ILE A 37 7.35 -9.34 8.67
N ILE A 38 6.91 -8.09 8.69
CA ILE A 38 7.70 -6.96 8.16
C ILE A 38 9.02 -6.84 8.91
N SER A 39 8.98 -6.91 10.25
CA SER A 39 10.18 -6.83 11.10
C SER A 39 11.16 -7.97 10.83
N GLN A 40 10.67 -9.19 10.64
CA GLN A 40 11.50 -10.36 10.32
C GLN A 40 12.12 -10.28 8.92
N ILE A 41 11.41 -9.75 7.93
CA ILE A 41 11.98 -9.50 6.60
C ILE A 41 13.13 -8.49 6.70
N VAL A 42 12.93 -7.40 7.43
CA VAL A 42 13.96 -6.37 7.64
C VAL A 42 15.19 -6.97 8.32
N ASP A 43 15.02 -7.68 9.44
CA ASP A 43 16.10 -8.31 10.19
C ASP A 43 16.92 -9.26 9.31
N ARG A 44 16.25 -10.15 8.56
CA ARG A 44 16.92 -11.11 7.68
C ARG A 44 17.70 -10.45 6.55
N VAL A 45 17.18 -9.36 5.96
CA VAL A 45 17.91 -8.60 4.93
C VAL A 45 19.14 -7.93 5.54
N VAL A 46 19.01 -7.33 6.72
CA VAL A 46 20.14 -6.69 7.43
C VAL A 46 21.21 -7.72 7.79
N VAL A 47 20.83 -8.87 8.36
CA VAL A 47 21.78 -9.97 8.66
C VAL A 47 22.48 -10.47 7.40
N LYS A 48 21.77 -10.56 6.26
CA LYS A 48 22.33 -11.05 5.00
C LYS A 48 23.29 -10.07 4.32
N HIS A 49 23.00 -8.77 4.38
CA HIS A 49 23.71 -7.73 3.62
C HIS A 49 24.63 -6.85 4.48
N GLY A 50 24.57 -6.98 5.80
CA GLY A 50 25.28 -6.13 6.75
C GLY A 50 24.48 -4.88 7.12
N GLU A 51 24.70 -4.43 8.36
CA GLU A 51 24.09 -3.21 8.87
C GLU A 51 24.68 -1.98 8.18
N SER A 52 23.81 -1.17 7.57
CA SER A 52 24.18 0.15 7.06
C SER A 52 22.97 1.05 6.95
N TYR A 53 23.21 2.37 7.06
CA TYR A 53 22.19 3.39 6.84
C TYR A 53 21.50 3.27 5.47
N SER A 54 22.27 2.89 4.44
CA SER A 54 21.73 2.68 3.09
C SER A 54 20.70 1.55 3.03
N ILE A 55 20.97 0.42 3.71
CA ILE A 55 20.03 -0.70 3.81
C ILE A 55 18.78 -0.29 4.58
N TYR A 56 18.94 0.41 5.72
CA TYR A 56 17.80 0.89 6.50
C TYR A 56 16.91 1.86 5.72
N ASN A 57 17.49 2.85 5.04
CA ASN A 57 16.72 3.79 4.22
C ASN A 57 16.00 3.08 3.07
N THR A 58 16.64 2.09 2.44
CA THR A 58 16.02 1.33 1.35
C THR A 58 14.82 0.53 1.84
N LEU A 59 14.97 -0.18 2.96
CA LEU A 59 13.90 -1.00 3.55
C LEU A 59 12.75 -0.13 4.07
N LEU A 60 13.06 0.90 4.86
CA LEU A 60 12.05 1.81 5.42
C LEU A 60 11.29 2.53 4.30
N GLY A 61 12.00 3.09 3.31
CA GLY A 61 11.37 3.75 2.17
C GLY A 61 10.47 2.82 1.36
N SER A 62 10.82 1.54 1.24
CA SER A 62 9.98 0.54 0.56
C SER A 62 8.69 0.24 1.34
N VAL A 63 8.77 0.12 2.68
CA VAL A 63 7.60 -0.09 3.54
C VAL A 63 6.68 1.14 3.53
N GLU A 64 7.25 2.35 3.59
CA GLU A 64 6.49 3.60 3.50
C GLU A 64 5.77 3.75 2.16
N ALA A 65 6.46 3.44 1.05
CA ALA A 65 5.85 3.44 -0.27
C ALA A 65 4.68 2.43 -0.36
N ALA A 66 4.82 1.25 0.21
CA ALA A 66 3.75 0.24 0.26
C ALA A 66 2.54 0.74 1.06
N LYS A 67 2.77 1.36 2.24
CA LYS A 67 1.70 1.99 3.05
C LYS A 67 0.94 3.04 2.26
N LEU A 68 1.65 3.94 1.57
CA LEU A 68 1.03 5.00 0.76
C LEU A 68 0.21 4.42 -0.39
N GLU A 69 0.67 3.35 -1.02
CA GLU A 69 -0.05 2.70 -2.11
C GLU A 69 -1.34 2.00 -1.62
N ILE A 70 -1.30 1.36 -0.44
CA ILE A 70 -2.50 0.82 0.22
C ILE A 70 -3.50 1.95 0.49
N TYR A 71 -3.04 3.06 1.04
CA TYR A 71 -3.92 4.19 1.34
C TYR A 71 -4.57 4.73 0.07
N ARG A 72 -3.77 5.00 -0.96
CA ARG A 72 -4.23 5.58 -2.23
C ARG A 72 -5.15 4.67 -3.02
N ARG A 73 -4.87 3.36 -3.09
CA ARG A 73 -5.62 2.43 -3.95
C ARG A 73 -6.78 1.73 -3.25
N LEU A 74 -6.71 1.52 -1.94
CA LEU A 74 -7.68 0.73 -1.20
C LEU A 74 -8.47 1.59 -0.23
N ILE A 75 -7.78 2.33 0.64
CA ILE A 75 -8.43 3.10 1.71
C ILE A 75 -9.20 4.29 1.14
N ALA A 76 -8.59 5.10 0.28
CA ALA A 76 -9.24 6.30 -0.25
C ALA A 76 -10.56 6.00 -1.01
N PRO A 77 -10.64 5.00 -1.92
CA PRO A 77 -11.92 4.62 -2.53
C PRO A 77 -12.95 4.07 -1.53
N TYR A 78 -12.50 3.36 -0.50
CA TYR A 78 -13.37 2.88 0.58
C TYR A 78 -13.91 4.06 1.41
N GLU A 79 -13.08 5.02 1.78
CA GLU A 79 -13.47 6.25 2.49
C GLU A 79 -14.42 7.11 1.65
N ASP A 80 -14.18 7.25 0.34
CA ASP A 80 -15.11 7.93 -0.58
C ASP A 80 -16.52 7.30 -0.56
N THR A 81 -16.58 5.97 -0.40
CA THR A 81 -17.84 5.24 -0.28
C THR A 81 -18.48 5.51 1.09
N LYS A 82 -17.69 5.44 2.17
CA LYS A 82 -18.18 5.74 3.53
C LYS A 82 -18.60 7.19 3.72
N ILE A 83 -17.99 8.15 3.02
CA ILE A 83 -18.41 9.55 3.00
C ILE A 83 -19.80 9.70 2.37
N LYS A 84 -20.10 8.95 1.31
CA LYS A 84 -21.43 8.97 0.68
C LYS A 84 -22.50 8.35 1.59
N GLU A 85 -22.14 7.30 2.32
CA GLU A 85 -23.04 6.57 3.22
C GLU A 85 -23.30 7.33 4.54
N ASN A 86 -22.25 7.86 5.17
CA ASN A 86 -22.28 8.34 6.55
C ASN A 86 -22.02 9.85 6.68
N GLY A 87 -21.68 10.53 5.58
CA GLY A 87 -21.25 11.92 5.58
C GLY A 87 -19.73 12.08 5.77
N ASP A 88 -19.23 13.26 5.42
CA ASP A 88 -17.82 13.63 5.56
C ASP A 88 -17.56 14.26 6.93
N VAL A 89 -16.38 14.02 7.50
CA VAL A 89 -15.90 14.66 8.74
C VAL A 89 -15.59 16.13 8.48
N PHE A 90 -15.17 16.49 7.27
CA PHE A 90 -14.82 17.87 6.93
C PHE A 90 -16.00 18.62 6.30
N ALA A 91 -16.38 19.74 6.91
CA ALA A 91 -17.46 20.59 6.39
C ALA A 91 -17.13 21.27 5.03
N LYS A 92 -15.84 21.38 4.68
CA LYS A 92 -15.38 22.09 3.48
C LYS A 92 -15.51 21.20 2.24
N LYS A 93 -16.63 21.33 1.53
CA LYS A 93 -16.83 20.61 0.27
C LYS A 93 -15.86 21.11 -0.81
N PRO A 94 -15.20 20.21 -1.57
CA PRO A 94 -14.38 20.62 -2.70
C PRO A 94 -15.24 21.36 -3.72
N LYS A 95 -14.74 22.49 -4.23
CA LYS A 95 -15.43 23.27 -5.27
C LYS A 95 -15.63 22.37 -6.49
N LYS A 96 -16.88 22.20 -6.94
CA LYS A 96 -17.17 21.48 -8.19
C LYS A 96 -16.30 22.07 -9.30
N ALA A 97 -15.47 21.24 -9.92
CA ALA A 97 -14.72 21.64 -11.11
C ALA A 97 -15.73 22.09 -12.18
N LYS A 98 -15.61 23.34 -12.66
CA LYS A 98 -16.40 23.81 -13.79
C LYS A 98 -16.06 22.92 -14.99
N LYS A 99 -17.02 22.13 -15.47
CA LYS A 99 -16.88 21.43 -16.76
C LYS A 99 -16.55 22.49 -17.81
N GLY A 100 -15.40 22.33 -18.46
CA GLY A 100 -14.88 23.28 -19.44
C GLY A 100 -15.89 23.54 -20.55
N GLN A 101 -16.12 24.81 -20.84
CA GLN A 101 -16.75 25.24 -22.08
C GLN A 101 -15.84 24.82 -23.24
N GLN A 102 -16.35 23.98 -24.14
CA GLN A 102 -15.77 23.78 -25.46
C GLN A 102 -15.60 25.14 -26.14
N LYS A 103 -14.37 25.51 -26.48
CA LYS A 103 -14.11 26.54 -27.49
C LYS A 103 -13.74 25.82 -28.78
N LEU A 104 -14.58 25.99 -29.81
CA LEU A 104 -14.35 25.51 -31.17
C LEU A 104 -13.03 26.06 -31.75
N PRO A 105 -12.39 25.34 -32.68
CA PRO A 105 -11.18 25.82 -33.34
C PRO A 105 -11.51 27.06 -34.19
N ARG A 106 -10.63 28.06 -34.13
CA ARG A 106 -10.66 29.18 -35.08
C ARG A 106 -9.94 28.74 -36.35
N SER A 107 -10.60 29.04 -37.47
CA SER A 107 -10.20 28.90 -38.87
C SER A 107 -8.74 29.23 -39.16
#